data_AF-A0A2D8UYK5-F1
#
_entry.id   AF-A0A2D8UYK5-F1
#
_cell.length_a   1.000
_cell.length_b   1.000
_cell.length_c   1.000
_cell.angle_alpha   90.00
_cell.angle_beta   90.00
_cell.angle_gamma   90.00
#
_symmetry.space_group_name_H-M   'P 1'
#
loop_
_entity.id
_entity.type
_entity.pdbx_description
1 polymer ?
#
loop_
_entity_poly.entity_id
_entity_poly.type
_entity_poly.pdbx_seq_one_letter_code
_entity_poly.pdbx_strand_id
1 'polypeptide(L)'
;MSSEPTGPAKPAKGPASGKPKAVVHDLEIKDAQIIFHSVWNELEQDLGDDMLRFPKEIILLGGAPGSGKGTHTRFIQKTRGLTCPSIVVSSLLTSPEARKVIDAGYMVGDREVVGILFRKLLDPDYRDGAILDGFPRTEVQVECLKLLVDKMKELRARFFETPLRVHFRQPTIHIMVLFVDEKTSVERQIKRGHQAEAHNQEVRTTGVGECVELRPTDLDPKAARRRYQVFKEQTWEALQSLKQTFFYHFVNAQGSVAEVERNILNELRYQSLLELDPQTYDSLRNLPLASEIILHARQDLVKRLDAYELNQTKLFHQVIGLIQEKIMPVVVRHAISGLATVNIEDPLLHDSEALAMLIDIFSERGYHAVVDLHRIEIPEQVDLASGDISCRQKKVFRITIRFQGSEIRRG
;
A
#
# COMPACT_ATOMS: atom_id res chain seq x y z
N MET A 1 17.42 -62.18 83.62
CA MET A 1 17.84 -62.19 82.21
C MET A 1 18.30 -60.80 81.86
N SER A 2 19.62 -60.66 81.65
CA SER A 2 20.38 -59.66 80.86
C SER A 2 19.90 -58.20 80.88
N SER A 3 20.50 -57.28 81.64
CA SER A 3 21.81 -56.59 81.46
C SER A 3 21.80 -55.41 80.45
N GLU A 4 21.50 -54.21 80.97
CA GLU A 4 22.37 -53.00 80.99
C GLU A 4 22.95 -52.37 79.67
N PRO A 5 23.59 -51.17 79.66
CA PRO A 5 22.99 -49.91 79.20
C PRO A 5 23.85 -49.06 78.22
N THR A 6 23.34 -47.85 77.87
CA THR A 6 24.02 -46.58 77.46
C THR A 6 25.20 -46.55 76.47
N GLY A 7 25.14 -45.63 75.49
CA GLY A 7 26.32 -45.11 74.78
C GLY A 7 26.02 -43.94 73.81
N PRO A 8 26.78 -42.82 73.81
CA PRO A 8 26.44 -41.57 73.10
C PRO A 8 27.29 -41.21 71.86
N ALA A 9 26.74 -40.29 71.04
CA ALA A 9 27.33 -39.22 70.20
C ALA A 9 28.48 -39.47 69.16
N LYS A 10 28.22 -39.05 67.90
CA LYS A 10 29.01 -38.13 67.00
C LYS A 10 28.71 -38.40 65.49
N PRO A 11 29.05 -37.52 64.52
CA PRO A 11 28.83 -36.07 64.41
C PRO A 11 28.26 -35.66 63.01
N ALA A 12 27.99 -34.37 62.85
CA ALA A 12 27.52 -33.72 61.62
C ALA A 12 28.48 -33.82 60.41
N LYS A 13 27.90 -33.89 59.20
CA LYS A 13 28.52 -33.47 57.93
C LYS A 13 27.60 -32.45 57.24
N GLY A 14 28.22 -31.37 56.75
CA GLY A 14 27.60 -30.13 56.26
C GLY A 14 26.82 -30.24 54.92
N PRO A 15 26.46 -29.09 54.35
CA PRO A 15 25.32 -28.95 53.46
C PRO A 15 25.60 -29.58 52.09
N ALA A 16 24.76 -30.51 51.67
CA ALA A 16 24.74 -30.98 50.30
C ALA A 16 24.19 -29.87 49.41
N SER A 17 25.12 -29.25 48.68
CA SER A 17 25.00 -28.56 47.39
C SER A 17 23.59 -28.56 46.77
N GLY A 18 23.10 -27.34 46.51
CA GLY A 18 21.86 -27.08 45.81
C GLY A 18 21.75 -27.87 44.51
N LYS A 19 20.64 -28.60 44.38
CA LYS A 19 20.23 -29.19 43.11
C LYS A 19 19.98 -28.03 42.13
N PRO A 20 20.46 -28.13 40.86
CA PRO A 20 20.12 -27.14 39.85
C PRO A 20 18.59 -27.15 39.69
N LYS A 21 17.98 -25.95 39.74
CA LYS A 21 16.60 -25.76 39.30
C LYS A 21 16.52 -26.31 37.87
N ALA A 22 15.75 -27.38 37.70
CA ALA A 22 15.43 -27.90 36.38
C ALA A 22 14.79 -26.77 35.58
N VAL A 23 15.49 -26.32 34.55
CA VAL A 23 14.96 -25.41 33.53
C VAL A 23 13.82 -26.17 32.86
N VAL A 24 12.61 -25.69 33.10
CA VAL A 24 11.40 -26.20 32.46
C VAL A 24 11.57 -25.91 30.97
N HIS A 25 11.76 -26.96 30.17
CA HIS A 25 11.58 -26.85 28.73
C HIS A 25 10.10 -26.54 28.48
N ASP A 26 9.84 -25.36 27.94
CA ASP A 26 8.52 -24.95 27.47
C ASP A 26 7.99 -26.03 26.50
N LEU A 27 6.91 -26.69 26.91
CA LEU A 27 6.09 -27.49 26.03
C LEU A 27 5.45 -26.50 25.04
N GLU A 28 5.80 -26.60 23.75
CA GLU A 28 5.19 -25.78 22.70
C GLU A 28 3.67 -25.89 22.75
N ILE A 29 3.02 -24.86 23.29
CA ILE A 29 1.58 -24.71 23.25
C ILE A 29 1.23 -24.47 21.78
N LYS A 30 0.61 -25.46 21.12
CA LYS A 30 0.16 -25.33 19.71
C LYS A 30 -1.21 -24.66 19.58
N ASP A 31 -1.83 -24.28 20.68
CA ASP A 31 -3.14 -23.63 20.68
C ASP A 31 -2.98 -22.12 20.49
N ALA A 32 -3.39 -21.65 19.31
CA ALA A 32 -3.36 -20.25 18.95
C ALA A 32 -4.18 -19.36 19.90
N GLN A 33 -5.28 -19.87 20.46
CA GLN A 33 -6.08 -19.09 21.41
C GLN A 33 -5.33 -18.87 22.71
N ILE A 34 -4.67 -19.92 23.24
CA ILE A 34 -3.91 -19.80 24.49
C ILE A 34 -2.73 -18.86 24.30
N ILE A 35 -1.99 -19.01 23.19
CA ILE A 35 -0.88 -18.11 22.84
C ILE A 35 -1.37 -16.66 22.74
N PHE A 36 -2.41 -16.43 21.95
CA PHE A 36 -2.94 -15.09 21.72
C PHE A 36 -3.42 -14.44 23.02
N HIS A 37 -4.23 -15.12 23.82
CA HIS A 37 -4.76 -14.56 25.06
C HIS A 37 -3.66 -14.29 26.09
N SER A 38 -2.63 -15.14 26.18
CA SER A 38 -1.46 -14.86 27.03
C SER A 38 -0.79 -13.56 26.62
N VAL A 39 -0.46 -13.40 25.33
CA VAL A 39 0.19 -12.19 24.82
C VAL A 39 -0.71 -10.96 24.99
N TRP A 40 -1.99 -11.08 24.68
CA TRP A 40 -2.96 -9.99 24.75
C TRP A 40 -3.13 -9.48 26.19
N ASN A 41 -3.28 -10.40 27.15
CA ASN A 41 -3.43 -10.04 28.55
C ASN A 41 -2.17 -9.34 29.10
N GLU A 42 -0.98 -9.78 28.68
CA GLU A 42 0.27 -9.10 29.03
C GLU A 42 0.29 -7.66 28.48
N LEU A 43 -0.12 -7.45 27.23
CA LEU A 43 -0.21 -6.11 26.64
C LEU A 43 -1.22 -5.21 27.35
N GLU A 44 -2.41 -5.74 27.68
CA GLU A 44 -3.43 -4.99 28.42
C GLU A 44 -2.96 -4.62 29.83
N GLN A 45 -2.25 -5.51 30.52
CA GLN A 45 -1.69 -5.24 31.85
C GLN A 45 -0.57 -4.20 31.81
N ASP A 46 0.30 -4.27 30.80
CA ASP A 46 1.47 -3.39 30.69
C ASP A 46 1.08 -1.97 30.26
N LEU A 47 0.12 -1.83 29.35
CA LEU A 47 -0.16 -0.57 28.63
C LEU A 47 -1.55 0.01 28.88
N GLY A 48 -2.54 -0.82 29.23
CA GLY A 48 -3.95 -0.43 29.20
C GLY A 48 -4.56 -0.50 27.79
N ASP A 49 -5.87 -0.71 27.72
CA ASP A 49 -6.60 -0.91 26.45
C ASP A 49 -6.67 0.35 25.58
N ASP A 50 -6.66 1.53 26.20
CA ASP A 50 -6.65 2.84 25.53
C ASP A 50 -5.34 3.14 24.79
N MET A 51 -4.27 2.42 25.12
CA MET A 51 -2.96 2.50 24.49
C MET A 51 -2.68 1.37 23.49
N LEU A 52 -3.57 0.38 23.34
CA LEU A 52 -3.48 -0.69 22.34
C LEU A 52 -3.85 -0.21 20.93
N ARG A 53 -3.02 0.70 20.44
CA ARG A 53 -3.22 1.55 19.27
C ARG A 53 -2.51 1.00 18.04
N PHE A 54 -2.97 -0.15 17.57
CA PHE A 54 -2.41 -0.84 16.40
C PHE A 54 -2.53 -0.03 15.08
N PRO A 55 -1.74 -0.38 14.05
CA PRO A 55 -1.75 0.27 12.75
C PRO A 55 -3.12 0.20 12.08
N LYS A 56 -3.46 1.23 11.28
CA LYS A 56 -4.64 1.16 10.40
C LYS A 56 -4.47 0.09 9.33
N GLU A 57 -3.31 0.08 8.68
CA GLU A 57 -3.01 -0.84 7.58
C GLU A 57 -1.88 -1.80 7.97
N ILE A 58 -2.06 -3.10 7.74
CA ILE A 58 -1.00 -4.09 7.91
C ILE A 58 -0.83 -4.86 6.60
N ILE A 59 0.35 -4.76 6.00
CA ILE A 59 0.72 -5.45 4.77
C ILE A 59 1.66 -6.60 5.11
N LEU A 60 1.22 -7.83 4.91
CA LEU A 60 2.05 -9.02 5.05
C LEU A 60 2.75 -9.28 3.72
N LEU A 61 4.07 -9.19 3.70
CA LEU A 61 4.87 -9.45 2.53
C LEU A 61 5.34 -10.90 2.52
N GLY A 62 4.58 -11.75 1.85
CA GLY A 62 4.85 -13.16 1.63
C GLY A 62 5.64 -13.42 0.35
N GLY A 63 6.36 -14.55 0.33
CA GLY A 63 7.04 -15.02 -0.88
C GLY A 63 8.23 -15.89 -0.57
N ALA A 64 8.57 -16.77 -1.51
CA ALA A 64 9.70 -17.67 -1.38
C ALA A 64 11.03 -16.91 -1.21
N PRO A 65 12.10 -17.53 -0.68
CA PRO A 65 13.45 -17.00 -0.83
C PRO A 65 13.74 -16.64 -2.30
N GLY A 66 14.41 -15.52 -2.57
CA GLY A 66 14.69 -15.09 -3.95
C GLY A 66 13.52 -14.43 -4.71
N SER A 67 12.33 -14.31 -4.10
CA SER A 67 11.16 -13.60 -4.68
C SER A 67 11.33 -12.08 -4.83
N GLY A 68 12.35 -11.49 -4.22
CA GLY A 68 12.60 -10.04 -4.29
C GLY A 68 11.90 -9.21 -3.20
N LYS A 69 11.39 -9.83 -2.11
CA LYS A 69 10.78 -9.09 -0.97
C LYS A 69 11.57 -7.87 -0.52
N GLY A 70 12.85 -8.05 -0.18
CA GLY A 70 13.72 -6.96 0.26
C GLY A 70 13.90 -5.86 -0.80
N THR A 71 13.92 -6.23 -2.09
CA THR A 71 14.02 -5.28 -3.21
C THR A 71 12.75 -4.45 -3.34
N HIS A 72 11.58 -5.07 -3.23
CA HIS A 72 10.29 -4.42 -3.50
C HIS A 72 9.65 -3.79 -2.26
N THR A 73 10.12 -4.10 -1.05
CA THR A 73 9.58 -3.54 0.20
C THR A 73 9.57 -2.01 0.17
N ARG A 74 10.71 -1.38 -0.19
CA ARG A 74 10.81 0.08 -0.27
C ARG A 74 9.88 0.69 -1.33
N PHE A 75 9.70 -0.02 -2.45
CA PHE A 75 8.78 0.39 -3.50
C PHE A 75 7.33 0.35 -3.01
N ILE A 76 6.93 -0.72 -2.34
CA ILE A 76 5.58 -0.88 -1.75
C ILE A 76 5.34 0.20 -0.69
N GLN A 77 6.29 0.43 0.23
CA GLN A 77 6.21 1.50 1.22
C GLN A 77 5.97 2.86 0.58
N LYS A 78 6.80 3.22 -0.41
CA LYS A 78 6.67 4.50 -1.13
C LYS A 78 5.32 4.61 -1.85
N THR A 79 4.88 3.53 -2.49
CA THR A 79 3.60 3.48 -3.22
C THR A 79 2.42 3.66 -2.27
N ARG A 80 2.51 3.12 -1.06
CA ARG A 80 1.47 3.24 -0.01
C ARG A 80 1.61 4.49 0.86
N GLY A 81 2.65 5.29 0.67
CA GLY A 81 2.91 6.48 1.49
C GLY A 81 3.35 6.15 2.92
N LEU A 82 3.85 4.94 3.18
CA LEU A 82 4.34 4.53 4.49
C LEU A 82 5.79 5.04 4.70
N THR A 83 6.00 5.80 5.76
CA THR A 83 7.31 6.38 6.13
C THR A 83 8.10 5.52 7.11
N CYS A 84 7.44 4.61 7.83
CA CYS A 84 8.06 3.71 8.80
C CYS A 84 8.89 2.61 8.11
N PRO A 85 9.98 2.12 8.73
CA PRO A 85 10.74 0.97 8.22
C PRO A 85 9.92 -0.32 8.31
N SER A 86 10.14 -1.27 7.39
CA SER A 86 9.45 -2.56 7.45
C SER A 86 9.87 -3.35 8.69
N ILE A 87 8.93 -4.11 9.24
CA ILE A 87 9.18 -5.00 10.37
C ILE A 87 9.61 -6.34 9.80
N VAL A 88 10.91 -6.63 9.90
CA VAL A 88 11.46 -7.95 9.58
C VAL A 88 11.42 -8.77 10.86
N VAL A 89 10.53 -9.76 10.96
CA VAL A 89 10.30 -10.47 12.23
C VAL A 89 11.57 -11.14 12.76
N SER A 90 12.43 -11.68 11.88
CA SER A 90 13.71 -12.27 12.29
C SER A 90 14.70 -11.27 12.88
N SER A 91 14.60 -9.97 12.57
CA SER A 91 15.48 -8.96 13.17
C SER A 91 15.03 -8.54 14.57
N LEU A 92 13.79 -8.83 14.96
CA LEU A 92 13.29 -8.59 16.32
C LEU A 92 13.71 -9.69 17.30
N LEU A 93 14.08 -10.87 16.79
CA LEU A 93 14.47 -12.04 17.57
C LEU A 93 15.94 -11.97 17.99
N THR A 94 16.29 -10.97 18.79
CA THR A 94 17.68 -10.69 19.19
C THR A 94 18.11 -11.30 20.52
N SER A 95 17.20 -11.95 21.26
CA SER A 95 17.53 -12.59 22.54
C SER A 95 18.60 -13.68 22.34
N PRO A 96 19.55 -13.87 23.27
CA PRO A 96 20.56 -14.94 23.17
C PRO A 96 19.94 -16.33 22.97
N GLU A 97 18.77 -16.57 23.56
CA GLU A 97 17.98 -17.79 23.45
C GLU A 97 17.38 -17.92 22.04
N ALA A 98 16.75 -16.87 21.51
CA ALA A 98 16.24 -16.87 20.13
C ALA A 98 17.36 -17.04 19.12
N ARG A 99 18.52 -16.38 19.32
CA ARG A 99 19.70 -16.55 18.47
C ARG A 99 20.19 -18.00 18.45
N LYS A 100 20.29 -18.66 19.62
CA LYS A 100 20.68 -20.08 19.70
C LYS A 100 19.71 -20.99 18.96
N VAL A 101 18.40 -20.72 19.04
CA VAL A 101 17.36 -21.49 18.33
C VAL A 101 17.44 -21.27 16.81
N ILE A 102 17.61 -20.03 16.37
CA ILE A 102 17.77 -19.64 14.96
C ILE A 102 19.06 -20.22 14.36
N ASP A 103 20.18 -20.11 15.07
CA ASP A 103 21.50 -20.63 14.65
C ASP A 103 21.48 -22.16 14.53
N ALA A 104 20.68 -22.83 15.35
CA ALA A 104 20.45 -24.26 15.28
C ALA A 104 19.45 -24.68 14.18
N GLY A 105 18.88 -23.73 13.43
CA GLY A 105 17.95 -23.98 12.33
C GLY A 105 16.50 -24.28 12.77
N TYR A 106 16.19 -24.09 14.05
CA TYR A 106 14.85 -24.25 14.60
C TYR A 106 14.08 -22.91 14.56
N MET A 107 12.75 -22.99 14.54
CA MET A 107 11.90 -21.80 14.59
C MET A 107 11.72 -21.37 16.04
N VAL A 108 11.86 -20.07 16.30
CA VAL A 108 11.46 -19.49 17.59
C VAL A 108 9.95 -19.71 17.77
N GLY A 109 9.55 -20.09 18.99
CA GLY A 109 8.17 -20.46 19.29
C GLY A 109 7.16 -19.35 18.94
N ASP A 110 5.98 -19.76 18.47
CA ASP A 110 4.94 -18.83 17.98
C ASP A 110 4.56 -17.77 19.02
N ARG A 111 4.54 -18.11 20.31
CA ARG A 111 4.26 -17.16 21.40
C ARG A 111 5.24 -15.99 21.45
N GLU A 112 6.53 -16.26 21.36
CA GLU A 112 7.55 -15.21 21.42
C GLU A 112 7.49 -14.32 20.18
N VAL A 113 7.32 -14.92 19.00
CA VAL A 113 7.17 -14.21 17.73
C VAL A 113 5.95 -13.27 17.77
N VAL A 114 4.79 -13.78 18.18
CA VAL A 114 3.55 -13.01 18.27
C VAL A 114 3.69 -11.86 19.29
N GLY A 115 4.25 -12.14 20.48
CA GLY A 115 4.44 -11.15 21.53
C GLY A 115 5.34 -9.98 21.11
N ILE A 116 6.50 -10.27 20.55
CA ILE A 116 7.46 -9.24 20.11
C ILE A 116 6.89 -8.44 18.93
N LEU A 117 6.23 -9.11 17.98
CA LEU A 117 5.61 -8.45 16.84
C LEU A 117 4.49 -7.50 17.27
N PHE A 118 3.57 -7.94 18.14
CA PHE A 118 2.45 -7.11 18.57
C PHE A 118 2.94 -5.89 19.34
N ARG A 119 3.94 -6.04 20.22
CA ARG A 119 4.59 -4.90 20.88
C ARG A 119 5.19 -3.93 19.87
N LYS A 120 5.87 -4.43 18.83
CA LYS A 120 6.44 -3.57 17.80
C LYS A 120 5.39 -2.83 16.97
N LEU A 121 4.23 -3.45 16.74
CA LEU A 121 3.11 -2.81 16.02
C LEU A 121 2.47 -1.65 16.80
N LEU A 122 2.64 -1.59 18.11
CA LEU A 122 2.13 -0.51 18.96
C LEU A 122 3.00 0.75 18.95
N ASP A 123 4.19 0.68 18.35
CA ASP A 123 5.09 1.82 18.22
C ASP A 123 4.44 2.93 17.36
N PRO A 124 4.42 4.20 17.82
CA PRO A 124 3.75 5.30 17.13
C PRO A 124 4.13 5.49 15.66
N ASP A 125 5.33 5.09 15.26
CA ASP A 125 5.79 5.18 13.87
C ASP A 125 4.94 4.33 12.92
N TYR A 126 4.31 3.26 13.41
CA TYR A 126 3.54 2.31 12.61
C TYR A 126 2.05 2.64 12.53
N ARG A 127 1.62 3.77 13.11
CA ARG A 127 0.19 4.09 13.27
C ARG A 127 -0.57 4.05 11.95
N ASP A 128 -0.01 4.62 10.88
CA ASP A 128 -0.63 4.70 9.56
C ASP A 128 -0.56 3.40 8.78
N GLY A 129 0.51 2.65 8.93
CA GLY A 129 0.57 1.28 8.47
C GLY A 129 1.89 0.60 8.78
N ALA A 130 1.93 -0.71 8.60
CA ALA A 130 3.12 -1.52 8.79
C ALA A 130 3.27 -2.54 7.67
N ILE A 131 4.51 -2.75 7.19
CA ILE A 131 4.84 -3.89 6.33
C ILE A 131 5.56 -4.93 7.17
N LEU A 132 5.04 -6.15 7.19
CA LEU A 132 5.59 -7.30 7.89
C LEU A 132 6.28 -8.24 6.90
N ASP A 133 7.59 -8.48 7.09
CA ASP A 133 8.31 -9.54 6.37
C ASP A 133 8.57 -10.71 7.31
N GLY A 134 8.14 -11.90 6.87
CA GLY A 134 8.39 -13.15 7.58
C GLY A 134 7.34 -13.53 8.61
N PHE A 135 6.13 -12.98 8.53
CA PHE A 135 4.95 -13.38 9.31
C PHE A 135 3.68 -13.34 8.44
N PRO A 136 2.76 -14.31 8.55
CA PRO A 136 2.86 -15.53 9.34
C PRO A 136 3.67 -16.63 8.62
N ARG A 137 4.26 -17.55 9.40
CA ARG A 137 4.96 -18.75 8.89
C ARG A 137 4.26 -20.05 9.25
N THR A 138 3.37 -20.03 10.23
CA THR A 138 2.65 -21.19 10.76
C THR A 138 1.15 -20.89 10.80
N GLU A 139 0.32 -21.94 10.84
CA GLU A 139 -1.13 -21.80 11.00
C GLU A 139 -1.51 -21.12 12.33
N VAL A 140 -0.73 -21.38 13.40
CA VAL A 140 -0.93 -20.76 14.71
C VAL A 140 -0.80 -19.23 14.61
N GLN A 141 0.21 -18.75 13.87
CA GLN A 141 0.40 -17.31 13.62
C GLN A 141 -0.73 -16.71 12.77
N VAL A 142 -1.27 -17.48 11.82
CA VAL A 142 -2.46 -17.08 11.04
C VAL A 142 -3.66 -16.86 11.94
N GLU A 143 -3.94 -17.80 12.84
CA GLU A 143 -5.06 -17.66 13.79
C GLU A 143 -4.83 -16.51 14.77
N CYS A 144 -3.60 -16.32 15.26
CA CYS A 144 -3.26 -15.15 16.09
C CYS A 144 -3.49 -13.82 15.36
N LEU A 145 -3.23 -13.74 14.05
CA LEU A 145 -3.51 -12.55 13.26
C LEU A 145 -5.02 -12.28 13.14
N LYS A 146 -5.83 -13.33 12.93
CA LYS A 146 -7.30 -13.19 12.88
C LYS A 146 -7.83 -12.66 14.21
N LEU A 147 -7.40 -13.24 15.32
CA LEU A 147 -7.76 -12.80 16.67
C LEU A 147 -7.32 -11.35 16.94
N LEU A 148 -6.14 -10.93 16.46
CA LEU A 148 -5.69 -9.54 16.56
C LEU A 148 -6.67 -8.60 15.87
N VAL A 149 -7.07 -8.92 14.64
CA VAL A 149 -8.00 -8.08 13.87
C VAL A 149 -9.35 -7.97 14.55
N ASP A 150 -9.84 -9.07 15.14
CA ASP A 150 -11.10 -9.05 15.88
C ASP A 150 -11.00 -8.20 17.15
N LYS A 151 -9.89 -8.29 17.89
CA LYS A 151 -9.63 -7.39 19.02
C LYS A 151 -9.51 -5.92 18.62
N MET A 152 -8.88 -5.62 17.49
CA MET A 152 -8.83 -4.26 16.96
C MET A 152 -10.23 -3.71 16.66
N LYS A 153 -11.14 -4.55 16.13
CA LYS A 153 -12.55 -4.16 15.90
C LYS A 153 -13.29 -3.96 17.22
N GLU A 154 -13.08 -4.82 18.22
CA GLU A 154 -13.65 -4.66 19.57
C GLU A 154 -13.22 -3.34 20.21
N LEU A 155 -11.92 -3.01 20.18
CA LEU A 155 -11.40 -1.74 20.69
C LEU A 155 -12.01 -0.55 19.95
N ARG A 156 -12.11 -0.61 18.61
CA ARG A 156 -12.79 0.43 17.83
C ARG A 156 -14.25 0.62 18.26
N ALA A 157 -15.00 -0.46 18.46
CA ALA A 157 -16.39 -0.38 18.92
C ALA A 157 -16.49 0.22 20.32
N ARG A 158 -15.62 -0.21 21.25
CA ARG A 158 -15.57 0.28 22.63
C ARG A 158 -15.31 1.78 22.72
N PHE A 159 -14.36 2.29 21.93
CA PHE A 159 -13.95 3.69 21.98
C PHE A 159 -14.70 4.60 20.98
N PHE A 160 -15.71 4.08 20.27
CA PHE A 160 -16.38 4.78 19.17
C PHE A 160 -17.02 6.11 19.58
N GLU A 161 -17.66 6.16 20.75
CA GLU A 161 -18.34 7.36 21.29
C GLU A 161 -17.41 8.23 22.16
N THR A 162 -16.12 7.90 22.22
CA THR A 162 -15.15 8.62 23.05
C THR A 162 -14.27 9.54 22.20
N PRO A 163 -13.60 10.55 22.81
CA PRO A 163 -12.57 11.33 22.12
C PRO A 163 -11.43 10.48 21.53
N LEU A 164 -11.21 9.27 22.05
CA LEU A 164 -10.16 8.36 21.61
C LEU A 164 -10.50 7.66 20.28
N ARG A 165 -11.71 7.79 19.73
CA ARG A 165 -12.12 7.14 18.47
C ARG A 165 -11.14 7.37 17.30
N VAL A 166 -10.48 8.54 17.28
CA VAL A 166 -9.49 8.91 16.25
C VAL A 166 -8.27 7.99 16.24
N HIS A 167 -8.01 7.30 17.36
CA HIS A 167 -6.90 6.39 17.55
C HIS A 167 -7.24 4.94 17.22
N PHE A 168 -8.52 4.57 17.08
CA PHE A 168 -8.98 3.21 16.80
C PHE A 168 -9.67 3.16 15.44
N ARG A 169 -8.85 3.17 14.38
CA ARG A 169 -9.32 3.17 12.99
C ARG A 169 -9.70 1.77 12.54
N GLN A 170 -10.54 1.65 11.51
CA GLN A 170 -10.90 0.35 10.95
C GLN A 170 -9.63 -0.33 10.39
N PRO A 171 -9.30 -1.56 10.85
CA PRO A 171 -8.11 -2.28 10.38
C PRO A 171 -8.29 -2.79 8.96
N THR A 172 -7.23 -2.62 8.15
CA THR A 172 -7.13 -3.16 6.80
C THR A 172 -5.91 -4.07 6.71
N ILE A 173 -6.11 -5.33 6.32
CA ILE A 173 -5.03 -6.33 6.21
C ILE A 173 -4.85 -6.72 4.75
N HIS A 174 -3.63 -6.58 4.24
CA HIS A 174 -3.23 -6.97 2.90
C HIS A 174 -2.22 -8.12 2.96
N ILE A 175 -2.49 -9.19 2.22
CA ILE A 175 -1.57 -10.31 2.04
C ILE A 175 -0.94 -10.18 0.67
N MET A 176 0.29 -9.70 0.61
CA MET A 176 1.01 -9.51 -0.65
C MET A 176 2.01 -10.62 -0.87
N VAL A 177 1.70 -11.51 -1.82
CA VAL A 177 2.53 -12.68 -2.12
C VAL A 177 3.30 -12.45 -3.43
N LEU A 178 4.62 -12.32 -3.32
CA LEU A 178 5.53 -12.30 -4.46
C LEU A 178 5.85 -13.73 -4.89
N PHE A 179 5.26 -14.15 -6.01
CA PHE A 179 5.42 -15.49 -6.53
C PHE A 179 6.59 -15.60 -7.50
N VAL A 180 7.45 -16.59 -7.26
CA VAL A 180 8.51 -17.05 -8.16
C VAL A 180 8.52 -18.56 -8.18
N ASP A 181 8.87 -19.16 -9.30
CA ASP A 181 9.08 -20.60 -9.37
C ASP A 181 10.39 -21.03 -8.67
N GLU A 182 10.55 -22.33 -8.44
CA GLU A 182 11.71 -22.88 -7.74
C GLU A 182 13.02 -22.57 -8.49
N LYS A 183 13.00 -22.70 -9.82
CA LYS A 183 14.17 -22.48 -10.67
C LYS A 183 14.67 -21.04 -10.52
N THR A 184 13.79 -20.07 -10.71
CA THR A 184 14.10 -18.64 -10.60
C THR A 184 14.51 -18.27 -9.18
N SER A 185 13.83 -18.82 -8.17
CA SER A 185 14.20 -18.65 -6.75
C SER A 185 15.64 -19.08 -6.48
N VAL A 186 16.02 -20.29 -6.91
CA VAL A 186 17.37 -20.82 -6.71
C VAL A 186 18.40 -20.00 -7.47
N GLU A 187 18.16 -19.72 -8.76
CA GLU A 187 19.05 -18.89 -9.58
C GLU A 187 19.31 -17.52 -8.95
N ARG A 188 18.27 -16.86 -8.43
CA ARG A 188 18.40 -15.56 -7.76
C ARG A 188 19.15 -15.64 -6.43
N GLN A 189 18.95 -16.70 -5.65
CA GLN A 189 19.69 -16.91 -4.40
C GLN A 189 21.18 -17.12 -4.67
N ILE A 190 21.54 -17.97 -5.64
CA ILE A 190 22.93 -18.22 -6.02
C ILE A 190 23.58 -16.96 -6.60
N LYS A 191 22.87 -16.25 -7.48
CA LYS A 191 23.34 -14.96 -8.01
C LYS A 191 23.61 -13.96 -6.89
N ARG A 192 22.73 -13.86 -5.89
CA ARG A 192 22.93 -13.00 -4.71
C ARG A 192 24.17 -13.41 -3.92
N GLY A 193 24.39 -14.70 -3.70
CA GLY A 193 25.57 -15.23 -3.03
C GLY A 193 26.88 -14.81 -3.71
N HIS A 194 26.98 -15.01 -5.03
CA HIS A 194 28.14 -14.60 -5.81
C HIS A 194 28.37 -13.08 -5.81
N GLN A 195 27.30 -12.28 -5.90
CA GLN A 195 27.40 -10.82 -5.83
C GLN A 195 27.90 -10.35 -4.45
N ALA A 196 27.40 -10.95 -3.37
CA ALA A 196 27.85 -10.66 -2.02
C ALA A 196 29.33 -11.03 -1.80
N GLU A 197 29.76 -12.18 -2.33
CA GLU A 197 31.16 -12.60 -2.26
C GLU A 197 32.09 -11.65 -3.02
N ALA A 198 31.72 -11.26 -4.24
CA ALA A 198 32.49 -10.30 -5.05
C ALA A 198 32.60 -8.93 -4.36
N HIS A 199 31.47 -8.39 -3.87
CA HIS A 199 31.44 -7.13 -3.11
C HIS A 199 32.33 -7.20 -1.88
N ASN A 200 32.24 -8.29 -1.10
CA ASN A 200 33.06 -8.46 0.10
C ASN A 200 34.56 -8.58 -0.22
N GLN A 201 34.94 -9.19 -1.34
CA GLN A 201 36.32 -9.22 -1.80
C GLN A 201 36.81 -7.82 -2.18
N GLU A 202 35.99 -7.03 -2.88
CA GLU A 202 36.30 -5.65 -3.25
C GLU A 202 36.47 -4.75 -2.01
N VAL A 203 35.55 -4.83 -1.04
CA VAL A 203 35.64 -4.09 0.24
C VAL A 203 36.92 -4.47 0.99
N ARG A 204 37.28 -5.76 1.04
CA ARG A 204 38.52 -6.22 1.69
C ARG A 204 39.79 -5.73 0.97
N THR A 205 39.72 -5.57 -0.35
CA THR A 205 40.87 -5.16 -1.17
C THR A 205 41.07 -3.64 -1.13
N THR A 206 39.99 -2.88 -1.24
CA THR A 206 40.00 -1.42 -1.32
C THR A 206 39.96 -0.74 0.05
N GLY A 207 39.46 -1.42 1.08
CA GLY A 207 39.14 -0.85 2.37
C GLY A 207 37.95 0.11 2.37
N VAL A 208 37.23 0.22 1.25
CA VAL A 208 36.10 1.15 1.07
C VAL A 208 34.79 0.38 1.10
N GLY A 209 33.88 0.78 2.00
CA GLY A 209 32.55 0.19 2.15
C GLY A 209 32.44 -0.82 3.30
N GLU A 210 31.26 -1.41 3.46
CA GLU A 210 30.98 -2.43 4.47
C GLU A 210 30.72 -3.79 3.81
N CYS A 211 31.18 -4.86 4.46
CA CYS A 211 30.89 -6.21 4.00
C CYS A 211 29.41 -6.52 4.18
N VAL A 212 28.80 -7.10 3.15
CA VAL A 212 27.43 -7.60 3.21
C VAL A 212 27.40 -9.03 3.76
N GLU A 213 26.31 -9.38 4.44
CA GLU A 213 26.10 -10.72 4.98
C GLU A 213 26.15 -11.77 3.87
N LEU A 214 27.04 -12.75 4.00
CA LEU A 214 27.11 -13.91 3.12
C LEU A 214 26.35 -15.07 3.75
N ARG A 215 25.24 -15.47 3.12
CA ARG A 215 24.40 -16.55 3.62
C ARG A 215 24.90 -17.88 3.10
N PRO A 216 25.22 -18.87 3.96
CA PRO A 216 25.70 -20.18 3.51
C PRO A 216 24.74 -20.87 2.53
N THR A 217 23.43 -20.65 2.69
CA THR A 217 22.39 -21.18 1.80
C THR A 217 22.44 -20.64 0.38
N ASP A 218 23.05 -19.47 0.17
CA ASP A 218 23.11 -18.79 -1.12
C ASP A 218 24.34 -19.23 -1.94
N LEU A 219 25.20 -20.09 -1.39
CA LEU A 219 26.39 -20.62 -2.06
C LEU A 219 26.20 -22.06 -2.57
N ASP A 220 25.22 -22.78 -2.02
CA ASP A 220 24.92 -24.16 -2.40
C ASP A 220 23.52 -24.27 -3.02
N PRO A 221 23.40 -24.67 -4.30
CA PRO A 221 22.11 -24.91 -4.95
C PRO A 221 21.21 -25.91 -4.21
N LYS A 222 21.77 -26.91 -3.51
CA LYS A 222 20.97 -27.87 -2.74
C LYS A 222 20.37 -27.22 -1.49
N ALA A 223 21.14 -26.41 -0.77
CA ALA A 223 20.65 -25.60 0.34
C ALA A 223 19.57 -24.60 -0.11
N ALA A 224 19.78 -23.90 -1.22
CA ALA A 224 18.79 -22.96 -1.79
C ALA A 224 17.46 -23.65 -2.14
N ARG A 225 17.51 -24.86 -2.74
CA ARG A 225 16.31 -25.67 -3.04
C ARG A 225 15.57 -26.10 -1.76
N ARG A 226 16.29 -26.60 -0.76
CA ARG A 226 15.70 -26.96 0.54
C ARG A 226 14.96 -25.78 1.15
N ARG A 227 15.53 -24.57 1.07
CA ARG A 227 14.90 -23.34 1.58
C ARG A 227 13.59 -22.99 0.85
N TYR A 228 13.52 -23.24 -0.45
CA TYR A 228 12.30 -23.08 -1.24
C TYR A 228 11.25 -24.14 -0.87
N GLN A 229 11.66 -25.39 -0.68
CA GLN A 229 10.78 -26.49 -0.28
C GLN A 229 10.15 -26.23 1.09
N VAL A 230 10.95 -25.83 2.09
CA VAL A 230 10.46 -25.45 3.43
C VAL A 230 9.40 -24.35 3.34
N PHE A 231 9.63 -23.31 2.52
CA PHE A 231 8.62 -22.27 2.30
C PHE A 231 7.33 -22.84 1.70
N LYS A 232 7.45 -23.71 0.69
CA LYS A 232 6.30 -24.33 0.01
C LYS A 232 5.50 -25.26 0.92
N GLU A 233 6.17 -25.98 1.81
CA GLU A 233 5.53 -26.95 2.71
C GLU A 233 4.93 -26.30 3.96
N GLN A 234 5.59 -25.29 4.52
CA GLN A 234 5.21 -24.75 5.83
C GLN A 234 4.52 -23.38 5.75
N THR A 235 5.00 -22.49 4.87
CA THR A 235 4.55 -21.10 4.85
C THR A 235 3.50 -20.83 3.77
N TRP A 236 3.53 -21.58 2.66
CA TRP A 236 2.62 -21.37 1.54
C TRP A 236 1.16 -21.62 1.93
N GLU A 237 0.86 -22.73 2.60
CA GLU A 237 -0.50 -23.05 3.04
C GLU A 237 -1.03 -22.00 4.03
N ALA A 238 -0.19 -21.56 4.97
CA ALA A 238 -0.50 -20.48 5.91
C ALA A 238 -0.85 -19.16 5.20
N LEU A 239 -0.10 -18.77 4.15
CA LEU A 239 -0.44 -17.58 3.36
C LEU A 239 -1.72 -17.78 2.55
N GLN A 240 -1.92 -18.97 1.99
CA GLN A 240 -3.05 -19.27 1.11
C GLN A 240 -4.38 -19.30 1.89
N SER A 241 -4.38 -19.74 3.15
CA SER A 241 -5.57 -19.75 4.01
C SER A 241 -6.10 -18.35 4.31
N LEU A 242 -5.22 -17.33 4.34
CA LEU A 242 -5.60 -15.93 4.56
C LEU A 242 -6.41 -15.33 3.41
N LYS A 243 -6.37 -15.94 2.22
CA LYS A 243 -7.12 -15.48 1.04
C LYS A 243 -8.62 -15.37 1.26
N GLN A 244 -9.17 -16.21 2.15
CA GLN A 244 -10.59 -16.21 2.46
C GLN A 244 -11.00 -15.08 3.43
N THR A 245 -10.04 -14.53 4.17
CA THR A 245 -10.31 -13.61 5.30
C THR A 245 -9.85 -12.18 5.00
N PHE A 246 -8.77 -12.01 4.24
CA PHE A 246 -8.13 -10.72 4.02
C PHE A 246 -7.92 -10.42 2.55
N PHE A 247 -7.59 -9.16 2.24
CA PHE A 247 -7.27 -8.74 0.88
C PHE A 247 -6.00 -9.46 0.41
N TYR A 248 -6.14 -10.34 -0.58
CA TYR A 248 -5.05 -11.18 -1.05
C TYR A 248 -4.57 -10.73 -2.43
N HIS A 249 -3.30 -10.36 -2.49
CA HIS A 249 -2.60 -9.78 -3.64
C HIS A 249 -1.59 -10.81 -4.15
N PHE A 250 -1.85 -11.37 -5.33
CA PHE A 250 -0.97 -12.40 -5.90
C PHE A 250 -0.14 -11.83 -7.04
N VAL A 251 1.12 -11.53 -6.77
CA VAL A 251 1.98 -10.80 -7.70
C VAL A 251 2.97 -11.76 -8.36
N ASN A 252 2.94 -11.83 -9.69
CA ASN A 252 3.96 -12.53 -10.46
C ASN A 252 5.30 -11.76 -10.37
N ALA A 253 6.28 -12.34 -9.68
CA ALA A 253 7.58 -11.74 -9.39
C ALA A 253 8.74 -12.38 -10.20
N GLN A 254 8.44 -13.13 -11.27
CA GLN A 254 9.46 -13.81 -12.10
C GLN A 254 10.24 -12.86 -13.03
N GLY A 255 9.62 -11.75 -13.45
CA GLY A 255 10.20 -10.78 -14.38
C GLY A 255 11.31 -9.91 -13.79
N SER A 256 11.69 -8.89 -14.55
CA SER A 256 12.60 -7.82 -14.12
C SER A 256 12.01 -6.97 -12.99
N VAL A 257 12.85 -6.25 -12.24
CA VAL A 257 12.40 -5.39 -11.13
C VAL A 257 11.29 -4.44 -11.58
N ALA A 258 11.45 -3.79 -12.73
CA ALA A 258 10.47 -2.85 -13.27
C ALA A 258 9.13 -3.53 -13.66
N GLU A 259 9.17 -4.76 -14.16
CA GLU A 259 7.95 -5.53 -14.45
C GLU A 259 7.23 -5.94 -13.17
N VAL A 260 7.98 -6.38 -12.14
CA VAL A 260 7.40 -6.74 -10.85
C VAL A 260 6.79 -5.51 -10.17
N GLU A 261 7.45 -4.36 -10.19
CA GLU A 261 6.92 -3.10 -9.69
C GLU A 261 5.62 -2.68 -10.40
N ARG A 262 5.54 -2.87 -11.72
CA ARG A 262 4.31 -2.65 -12.50
C ARG A 262 3.20 -3.61 -12.08
N ASN A 263 3.52 -4.89 -11.85
CA ASN A 263 2.55 -5.87 -11.38
C ASN A 263 2.03 -5.52 -9.98
N ILE A 264 2.91 -5.07 -9.07
CA ILE A 264 2.53 -4.56 -7.74
C ILE A 264 1.56 -3.38 -7.87
N LEU A 265 1.88 -2.40 -8.73
CA LEU A 265 1.01 -1.24 -8.95
C LEU A 265 -0.38 -1.63 -9.48
N ASN A 266 -0.43 -2.56 -10.42
CA ASN A 266 -1.70 -3.02 -10.98
C ASN A 266 -2.59 -3.68 -9.91
N GLU A 267 -1.99 -4.51 -9.06
CA GLU A 267 -2.71 -5.20 -7.99
C GLU A 267 -3.21 -4.21 -6.91
N LEU A 268 -2.38 -3.24 -6.53
CA LEU A 268 -2.75 -2.21 -5.55
C LEU A 268 -3.81 -1.23 -6.08
N ARG A 269 -3.76 -0.86 -7.37
CA ARG A 269 -4.75 0.05 -7.99
C ARG A 269 -6.17 -0.52 -8.00
N TYR A 270 -6.32 -1.84 -8.08
CA TYR A 270 -7.63 -2.49 -8.12
C TYR A 270 -8.41 -2.31 -6.80
N GLN A 271 -7.75 -2.03 -5.68
CA GLN A 271 -8.38 -2.08 -4.34
C GLN A 271 -8.50 -0.74 -3.60
N SER A 272 -8.09 0.39 -4.18
CA SER A 272 -8.21 1.70 -3.52
C SER A 272 -9.65 2.09 -3.14
N LEU A 273 -10.67 1.45 -3.74
CA LEU A 273 -12.08 1.62 -3.37
C LEU A 273 -12.49 0.85 -2.11
N LEU A 274 -11.82 -0.25 -1.76
CA LEU A 274 -12.16 -1.15 -0.64
C LEU A 274 -11.46 -0.78 0.68
N GLU A 275 -10.54 0.19 0.63
CA GLU A 275 -9.73 0.64 1.77
C GLU A 275 -10.36 1.82 2.54
N LEU A 276 -11.47 2.33 2.02
CA LEU A 276 -12.26 3.36 2.68
C LEU A 276 -13.13 2.73 3.76
N ASP A 277 -13.31 3.47 4.87
CA ASP A 277 -14.33 3.13 5.85
C ASP A 277 -15.70 3.04 5.15
N PRO A 278 -16.57 2.06 5.47
CA PRO A 278 -17.84 1.85 4.78
C PRO A 278 -18.71 3.12 4.65
N GLN A 279 -18.74 3.98 5.67
CA GLN A 279 -19.48 5.25 5.60
C GLN A 279 -18.87 6.23 4.59
N THR A 280 -17.53 6.24 4.51
CA THR A 280 -16.79 7.03 3.52
C THR A 280 -17.02 6.50 2.12
N TYR A 281 -16.98 5.17 1.94
CA TYR A 281 -17.27 4.53 0.67
C TYR A 281 -18.68 4.84 0.18
N ASP A 282 -19.69 4.67 1.03
CA ASP A 282 -21.08 4.96 0.68
C ASP A 282 -21.31 6.43 0.30
N SER A 283 -20.54 7.35 0.88
CA SER A 283 -20.58 8.76 0.52
C SER A 283 -19.96 9.06 -0.85
N LEU A 284 -18.97 8.29 -1.26
CA LEU A 284 -18.20 8.52 -2.49
C LEU A 284 -18.67 7.66 -3.68
N ARG A 285 -19.39 6.56 -3.45
CA ARG A 285 -19.75 5.57 -4.49
C ARG A 285 -20.55 6.11 -5.68
N ASN A 286 -21.24 7.25 -5.50
CA ASN A 286 -22.03 7.87 -6.58
C ASN A 286 -21.17 8.69 -7.56
N LEU A 287 -19.89 8.92 -7.23
CA LEU A 287 -18.94 9.58 -8.11
C LEU A 287 -18.18 8.52 -8.91
N PRO A 288 -18.26 8.54 -10.25
CA PRO A 288 -17.55 7.57 -11.08
C PRO A 288 -16.04 7.76 -10.95
N LEU A 289 -15.29 6.65 -11.00
CA LEU A 289 -13.83 6.73 -11.02
C LEU A 289 -13.36 7.38 -12.32
N ALA A 290 -12.28 8.17 -12.25
CA ALA A 290 -11.66 8.74 -13.46
C ALA A 290 -11.31 7.66 -14.50
N SER A 291 -10.89 6.47 -14.06
CA SER A 291 -10.63 5.33 -14.95
C SER A 291 -11.88 4.77 -15.62
N GLU A 292 -13.02 4.78 -14.94
CA GLU A 292 -14.31 4.34 -15.49
C GLU A 292 -14.83 5.35 -16.51
N ILE A 293 -14.70 6.65 -16.21
CA ILE A 293 -15.04 7.73 -17.15
C ILE A 293 -14.27 7.54 -18.47
N ILE A 294 -12.99 7.17 -18.40
CA ILE A 294 -12.13 7.01 -19.59
C ILE A 294 -12.46 5.76 -20.40
N LEU A 295 -12.86 4.65 -19.77
CA LEU A 295 -12.97 3.33 -20.40
C LEU A 295 -13.83 3.34 -21.68
N HIS A 296 -14.94 4.09 -21.67
CA HIS A 296 -15.86 4.21 -22.79
C HIS A 296 -15.93 5.62 -23.40
N ALA A 297 -15.14 6.58 -22.88
CA ALA A 297 -15.20 7.98 -23.27
C ALA A 297 -15.19 8.21 -24.79
N ARG A 298 -14.36 7.46 -25.53
CA ARG A 298 -14.26 7.58 -26.99
C ARG A 298 -15.53 7.09 -27.70
N GLN A 299 -16.09 5.95 -27.28
CA GLN A 299 -17.31 5.41 -27.88
C GLN A 299 -18.50 6.35 -27.60
N ASP A 300 -18.56 6.90 -26.39
CA ASP A 300 -19.63 7.83 -26.02
C ASP A 300 -19.48 9.18 -26.74
N LEU A 301 -18.26 9.67 -26.95
CA LEU A 301 -18.00 10.85 -27.77
C LEU A 301 -18.53 10.67 -29.21
N VAL A 302 -18.22 9.54 -29.86
CA VAL A 302 -18.70 9.24 -31.21
C VAL A 302 -20.23 9.21 -31.24
N LYS A 303 -20.88 8.51 -30.30
CA LYS A 303 -22.35 8.46 -30.20
C LYS A 303 -22.97 9.85 -30.04
N ARG A 304 -22.36 10.74 -29.24
CA ARG A 304 -22.86 12.12 -29.07
C ARG A 304 -22.74 12.91 -30.37
N LEU A 305 -21.60 12.84 -31.06
CA LEU A 305 -21.41 13.53 -32.35
C LEU A 305 -22.40 13.05 -33.41
N ASP A 306 -22.59 11.74 -33.54
CA ASP A 306 -23.59 11.17 -34.46
C ASP A 306 -25.01 11.62 -34.09
N ALA A 307 -25.33 11.66 -32.79
CA ALA A 307 -26.62 12.13 -32.30
C ALA A 307 -26.82 13.64 -32.54
N TYR A 308 -25.79 14.46 -32.47
CA TYR A 308 -25.87 15.90 -32.80
C TYR A 308 -26.20 16.10 -34.28
N GLU A 309 -25.53 15.36 -35.16
CA GLU A 309 -25.79 15.42 -36.61
C GLU A 309 -27.22 14.99 -36.95
N LEU A 310 -27.73 13.92 -36.30
CA LEU A 310 -29.06 13.38 -36.57
C LEU A 310 -30.20 14.20 -35.95
N ASN A 311 -30.04 14.64 -34.69
CA ASN A 311 -31.14 15.23 -33.91
C ASN A 311 -31.10 16.77 -33.87
N GLN A 312 -29.92 17.36 -34.03
CA GLN A 312 -29.69 18.81 -33.88
C GLN A 312 -28.85 19.39 -35.02
N THR A 313 -29.06 18.90 -36.24
CA THR A 313 -28.26 19.19 -37.44
C THR A 313 -27.97 20.68 -37.63
N LYS A 314 -28.98 21.54 -37.46
CA LYS A 314 -28.84 22.99 -37.65
C LYS A 314 -27.88 23.62 -36.63
N LEU A 315 -28.06 23.29 -35.35
CA LEU A 315 -27.23 23.83 -34.27
C LEU A 315 -25.79 23.33 -34.40
N PHE A 316 -25.63 22.03 -34.68
CA PHE A 316 -24.32 21.41 -34.87
C PHE A 316 -23.52 22.07 -36.00
N HIS A 317 -24.15 22.31 -37.16
CA HIS A 317 -23.50 23.03 -38.26
C HIS A 317 -23.19 24.50 -37.95
N GLN A 318 -24.03 25.19 -37.15
CA GLN A 318 -23.72 26.54 -36.68
C GLN A 318 -22.47 26.56 -35.78
N VAL A 319 -22.31 25.56 -34.91
CA VAL A 319 -21.12 25.42 -34.05
C VAL A 319 -19.88 25.13 -34.89
N ILE A 320 -19.97 24.24 -35.89
CA ILE A 320 -18.88 23.98 -36.84
C ILE A 320 -18.48 25.26 -37.57
N GLY A 321 -19.45 26.03 -38.06
CA GLY A 321 -19.22 27.32 -38.72
C GLY A 321 -18.51 28.31 -37.81
N LEU A 322 -18.96 28.45 -36.55
CA LEU A 322 -18.31 29.30 -35.54
C LEU A 322 -16.85 28.90 -35.32
N ILE A 323 -16.58 27.60 -35.18
CA ILE A 323 -15.23 27.06 -35.01
C ILE A 323 -14.37 27.40 -36.23
N GLN A 324 -14.85 27.12 -37.42
CA GLN A 324 -14.11 27.30 -38.67
C GLN A 324 -13.79 28.78 -38.95
N GLU A 325 -14.75 29.67 -38.75
CA GLU A 325 -14.62 31.08 -39.12
C GLU A 325 -13.94 31.94 -38.05
N LYS A 326 -14.24 31.70 -36.77
CA LYS A 326 -13.78 32.58 -35.67
C LYS A 326 -12.66 31.99 -34.83
N ILE A 327 -12.61 30.67 -34.65
CA ILE A 327 -11.68 30.02 -33.72
C ILE A 327 -10.42 29.49 -34.42
N MET A 328 -10.60 28.71 -35.48
CA MET A 328 -9.50 28.06 -36.20
C MET A 328 -8.43 29.02 -36.73
N PRO A 329 -8.75 30.22 -37.24
CA PRO A 329 -7.71 31.18 -37.66
C PRO A 329 -6.76 31.57 -36.52
N VAL A 330 -7.25 31.62 -35.27
CA VAL A 330 -6.41 31.90 -34.09
C VAL A 330 -5.59 30.67 -33.72
N VAL A 331 -6.20 29.48 -33.72
CA VAL A 331 -5.52 28.20 -33.43
C VAL A 331 -4.35 27.97 -34.38
N VAL A 332 -4.56 28.15 -35.69
CA VAL A 332 -3.52 27.97 -36.72
C VAL A 332 -2.34 28.92 -36.50
N ARG A 333 -2.59 30.18 -36.09
CA ARG A 333 -1.52 31.14 -35.76
C ARG A 333 -0.71 30.75 -34.52
N HIS A 334 -1.28 29.94 -33.64
CA HIS A 334 -0.63 29.42 -32.43
C HIS A 334 -0.10 27.99 -32.59
N ALA A 335 0.06 27.52 -33.84
CA ALA A 335 0.54 26.16 -34.12
C ALA A 335 1.92 25.86 -33.49
N ILE A 336 2.73 26.88 -33.28
CA ILE A 336 4.04 26.77 -32.64
C ILE A 336 3.90 26.59 -31.12
N SER A 337 3.10 27.42 -30.45
CA SER A 337 2.95 27.36 -28.99
C SER A 337 2.13 26.16 -28.52
N GLY A 338 1.29 25.58 -29.39
CA GLY A 338 0.34 24.52 -29.00
C GLY A 338 -0.75 25.01 -28.04
N LEU A 339 -0.93 26.32 -27.92
CA LEU A 339 -1.89 26.94 -27.01
C LEU A 339 -2.47 28.20 -27.66
N ALA A 340 -3.79 28.23 -27.82
CA ALA A 340 -4.55 29.38 -28.28
C ALA A 340 -5.60 29.77 -27.23
N THR A 341 -5.80 31.07 -27.04
CA THR A 341 -6.90 31.62 -26.24
C THR A 341 -7.73 32.54 -27.12
N VAL A 342 -9.03 32.27 -27.22
CA VAL A 342 -9.98 33.04 -28.04
C VAL A 342 -11.06 33.60 -27.14
N ASN A 343 -11.28 34.91 -27.17
CA ASN A 343 -12.40 35.54 -26.48
C ASN A 343 -13.48 35.85 -27.51
N ILE A 344 -14.68 35.29 -27.33
CA ILE A 344 -15.78 35.39 -28.28
C ILE A 344 -17.04 35.91 -27.57
N GLU A 345 -17.71 36.82 -28.24
CA GLU A 345 -19.07 37.26 -27.91
C GLU A 345 -19.98 36.76 -29.03
N ASP A 346 -20.65 35.63 -28.78
CA ASP A 346 -21.55 35.03 -29.76
C ASP A 346 -22.81 34.49 -29.06
N PRO A 347 -24.02 34.85 -29.52
CA PRO A 347 -25.27 34.33 -29.00
C PRO A 347 -25.32 32.79 -28.99
N LEU A 348 -24.68 32.12 -29.95
CA LEU A 348 -24.67 30.66 -30.06
C LEU A 348 -24.10 29.99 -28.80
N LEU A 349 -23.06 30.57 -28.19
CA LEU A 349 -22.40 30.01 -27.01
C LEU A 349 -23.20 30.18 -25.71
N HIS A 350 -24.34 30.88 -25.76
CA HIS A 350 -25.24 30.96 -24.62
C HIS A 350 -26.08 29.69 -24.45
N ASP A 351 -26.16 28.87 -25.50
CA ASP A 351 -26.79 27.55 -25.45
C ASP A 351 -25.81 26.51 -24.87
N SER A 352 -26.25 25.79 -23.85
CA SER A 352 -25.46 24.74 -23.22
C SER A 352 -25.15 23.58 -24.16
N GLU A 353 -26.06 23.23 -25.07
CA GLU A 353 -25.84 22.18 -26.07
C GLU A 353 -24.77 22.60 -27.08
N ALA A 354 -24.78 23.86 -27.49
CA ALA A 354 -23.75 24.40 -28.40
C ALA A 354 -22.35 24.39 -27.76
N LEU A 355 -22.25 24.67 -26.45
CA LEU A 355 -21.00 24.55 -25.70
C LEU A 355 -20.52 23.10 -25.61
N ALA A 356 -21.42 22.15 -25.36
CA ALA A 356 -21.10 20.73 -25.33
C ALA A 356 -20.60 20.23 -26.70
N MET A 357 -21.30 20.59 -27.79
CA MET A 357 -20.89 20.31 -29.16
C MET A 357 -19.49 20.86 -29.46
N LEU A 358 -19.21 22.11 -29.05
CA LEU A 358 -17.91 22.73 -29.27
C LEU A 358 -16.78 21.93 -28.59
N ILE A 359 -16.98 21.53 -27.34
CA ILE A 359 -15.99 20.74 -26.58
C ILE A 359 -15.80 19.37 -27.23
N ASP A 360 -16.88 18.71 -27.64
CA ASP A 360 -16.84 17.39 -28.27
C ASP A 360 -16.15 17.43 -29.65
N ILE A 361 -16.44 18.44 -30.48
CA ILE A 361 -15.78 18.64 -31.78
C ILE A 361 -14.27 18.83 -31.58
N PHE A 362 -13.85 19.68 -30.65
CA PHE A 362 -12.42 19.86 -30.37
C PHE A 362 -11.77 18.58 -29.85
N SER A 363 -12.45 17.86 -28.95
CA SER A 363 -11.95 16.60 -28.38
C SER A 363 -11.77 15.52 -29.44
N GLU A 364 -12.71 15.39 -30.39
CA GLU A 364 -12.57 14.46 -31.53
C GLU A 364 -11.36 14.83 -32.39
N ARG A 365 -11.20 16.12 -32.71
CA ARG A 365 -10.16 16.61 -33.60
C ARG A 365 -8.77 16.68 -32.95
N GLY A 366 -8.62 16.17 -31.72
CA GLY A 366 -7.34 16.04 -31.01
C GLY A 366 -6.93 17.28 -30.23
N TYR A 367 -7.86 18.19 -29.94
CA TYR A 367 -7.63 19.38 -29.13
C TYR A 367 -8.20 19.21 -27.72
N HIS A 368 -7.61 19.89 -26.75
CA HIS A 368 -8.19 20.05 -25.42
C HIS A 368 -8.77 21.46 -25.28
N ALA A 369 -10.10 21.56 -25.27
CA ALA A 369 -10.81 22.82 -25.14
C ALA A 369 -11.37 23.00 -23.72
N VAL A 370 -11.20 24.20 -23.17
CA VAL A 370 -11.83 24.66 -21.92
C VAL A 370 -12.54 25.97 -22.21
N VAL A 371 -13.78 26.11 -21.74
CA VAL A 371 -14.60 27.31 -21.96
C VAL A 371 -14.97 27.95 -20.63
N ASP A 372 -14.60 29.22 -20.47
CA ASP A 372 -14.93 30.04 -19.30
C ASP A 372 -15.88 31.17 -19.70
N LEU A 373 -16.99 31.36 -18.98
CA LEU A 373 -17.90 32.48 -19.17
C LEU A 373 -17.52 33.64 -18.23
N HIS A 374 -17.06 34.75 -18.80
CA HIS A 374 -16.82 35.99 -18.08
C HIS A 374 -18.05 36.90 -18.21
N ARG A 375 -18.61 37.31 -17.07
CA ARG A 375 -19.70 38.31 -17.00
C ARG A 375 -19.09 39.64 -16.57
N ILE A 376 -19.19 40.64 -17.43
CA ILE A 376 -18.65 41.98 -17.23
C ILE A 376 -19.83 42.94 -17.15
N GLU A 377 -19.94 43.69 -16.05
CA GLU A 377 -20.92 44.76 -15.92
C GLU A 377 -20.37 46.03 -16.56
N ILE A 378 -21.10 46.58 -17.52
CA ILE A 378 -20.73 47.82 -18.21
C ILE A 378 -21.76 48.88 -17.83
N PRO A 379 -21.35 49.94 -17.12
CA PRO A 379 -22.22 51.09 -16.84
C PRO A 379 -22.76 51.70 -18.12
N GLU A 380 -24.07 51.92 -18.20
CA GLU A 380 -24.73 52.58 -19.34
C GLU A 380 -25.32 53.93 -18.95
N GLN A 381 -25.97 54.01 -17.79
CA GLN A 381 -26.59 55.22 -17.32
C GLN A 381 -26.36 55.40 -15.83
N VAL A 382 -26.24 56.65 -15.39
CA VAL A 382 -26.22 57.02 -13.98
C VAL A 382 -27.46 57.86 -13.71
N ASP A 383 -28.31 57.42 -12.79
CA ASP A 383 -29.39 58.23 -12.25
C ASP A 383 -28.77 59.30 -11.35
N LEU A 384 -28.85 60.57 -11.78
CA LEU A 384 -28.26 61.69 -11.05
C LEU A 384 -29.05 62.07 -9.78
N ALA A 385 -30.28 61.58 -9.63
CA ALA A 385 -31.12 61.83 -8.47
C ALA A 385 -30.96 60.75 -7.39
N SER A 386 -30.87 59.47 -7.78
CA SER A 386 -30.67 58.36 -6.83
C SER A 386 -29.19 57.98 -6.63
N GLY A 387 -28.33 58.31 -7.59
CA GLY A 387 -26.93 57.86 -7.63
C GLY A 387 -26.76 56.44 -8.19
N ASP A 388 -27.84 55.78 -8.63
CA ASP A 388 -27.80 54.42 -9.12
C ASP A 388 -27.17 54.34 -10.52
N ILE A 389 -26.33 53.32 -10.73
CA ILE A 389 -25.72 53.04 -12.03
C ILE A 389 -26.46 51.86 -12.65
N SER A 390 -27.13 52.08 -13.79
CA SER A 390 -27.64 50.98 -14.60
C SER A 390 -26.49 50.39 -15.42
N CYS A 391 -26.30 49.08 -15.28
CA CYS A 391 -25.25 48.34 -15.98
C CYS A 391 -25.88 47.35 -16.96
N ARG A 392 -25.37 47.29 -18.19
CA ARG A 392 -25.61 46.12 -19.04
C ARG A 392 -24.65 45.01 -18.69
N GLN A 393 -25.12 43.76 -18.73
CA GLN A 393 -24.25 42.59 -18.60
C GLN A 393 -23.70 42.19 -19.96
N LYS A 394 -22.38 42.22 -20.09
CA LYS A 394 -21.62 41.73 -21.24
C LYS A 394 -21.08 40.33 -20.94
N LYS A 395 -21.48 39.34 -21.74
CA LYS A 395 -21.03 37.94 -21.62
C LYS A 395 -19.94 37.67 -22.64
N VAL A 396 -18.75 37.31 -22.16
CA VAL A 396 -17.59 36.98 -23.00
C VAL A 396 -17.16 35.55 -22.71
N PHE A 397 -17.11 34.71 -23.73
CA PHE A 397 -16.63 33.33 -23.62
C PHE A 397 -15.14 33.29 -23.92
N ARG A 398 -14.34 32.88 -22.94
CA ARG A 398 -12.91 32.63 -23.11
C ARG A 398 -12.71 31.14 -23.37
N ILE A 399 -12.26 30.82 -24.57
CA ILE A 399 -12.01 29.45 -25.02
C ILE A 399 -10.50 29.24 -25.07
N THR A 400 -10.01 28.34 -24.22
CA THR A 400 -8.60 27.94 -24.18
C THR A 400 -8.44 26.60 -24.87
N ILE A 401 -7.61 26.54 -25.91
CA ILE A 401 -7.42 25.38 -26.77
C ILE A 401 -5.96 24.97 -26.73
N ARG A 402 -5.70 23.75 -26.24
CA ARG A 402 -4.37 23.15 -26.16
C ARG A 402 -4.24 22.01 -27.16
N PHE A 403 -3.09 21.90 -27.79
CA PHE A 403 -2.75 20.85 -28.74
C PHE A 403 -1.23 20.72 -28.85
N GLN A 404 -0.75 19.69 -29.56
CA GLN A 404 0.68 19.48 -29.74
C GLN A 404 1.28 20.59 -30.63
N GLY A 405 2.12 21.44 -30.03
CA GLY A 405 2.84 22.50 -30.74
C GLY A 405 3.95 21.98 -31.65
N SER A 406 4.30 22.74 -32.68
CA SER A 406 5.42 22.43 -33.57
C SER A 406 6.75 22.92 -32.98
N GLU A 407 7.74 22.03 -32.90
CA GLU A 407 9.09 22.38 -32.46
C GLU A 407 9.83 23.16 -33.56
N ILE A 408 10.20 24.42 -33.27
CA ILE A 408 10.95 25.29 -34.21
C ILE A 408 12.41 24.84 -34.36
N ARG A 409 12.99 24.17 -33.37
CA ARG A 409 14.39 23.73 -33.38
C ARG A 409 14.49 22.26 -33.04
N ARG A 410 14.76 21.43 -34.04
CA ARG A 410 15.48 20.16 -33.83
C ARG A 410 16.96 20.52 -33.65
N GLY A 411 17.36 20.69 -32.40
CA GLY A 411 18.74 20.84 -31.96
C GLY A 411 19.07 19.74 -30.97
#